data_AF-F9CYI6-F1
#
_entry.id   AF-F9CYI6-F1
#
_cell.length_a   1.000
_cell.length_b   1.000
_cell.length_c   1.000
_cell.angle_alpha   90.00
_cell.angle_beta   90.00
_cell.angle_gamma   90.00
#
_symmetry.space_group_name_H-M   'P 1'
#
loop_
_entity.id
_entity.type
_entity.pdbx_description
1 polymer ?
#
loop_
_entity_poly.entity_id
_entity_poly.type
_entity_poly.pdbx_seq_one_letter_code
_entity_poly.pdbx_strand_id
1 'polypeptide(L)' 'MVTSKTRKTNVEELKKLQKNEKIRNDARHKGQKKGVSISTDKPKLKTEKTTRPARKITKKRVSIR' A
#
# COMPACT_ATOMS: atom_id res chain seq x y z
N MET A 1 13.17 35.25 2.95
CA MET A 1 12.31 35.42 1.76
C MET A 1 13.09 35.02 0.52
N VAL A 2 12.62 34.05 -0.27
CA VAL A 2 13.27 33.63 -1.52
C VAL A 2 12.92 34.63 -2.63
N THR A 3 13.87 35.48 -3.02
CA THR A 3 13.69 36.50 -4.06
C THR A 3 13.62 35.88 -5.46
N SER A 4 12.82 36.47 -6.35
CA SER A 4 12.50 35.96 -7.71
C SER A 4 13.69 35.85 -8.66
N LYS A 5 14.85 36.45 -8.33
CA LYS A 5 16.06 36.48 -9.17
C LYS A 5 16.89 35.18 -9.16
N THR A 6 16.69 34.26 -8.23
CA THR A 6 17.55 33.06 -8.06
C THR A 6 16.90 31.73 -8.46
N ARG A 7 15.60 31.70 -8.79
CA ARG A 7 14.95 30.47 -9.26
C ARG A 7 15.11 30.31 -10.78
N LYS A 8 16.29 29.91 -11.24
CA LYS A 8 16.45 29.33 -12.58
C LYS A 8 15.92 27.90 -12.59
N THR A 9 14.63 27.71 -12.35
CA THR A 9 13.97 26.45 -12.68
C THR A 9 13.62 26.53 -14.16
N ASN A 10 14.32 25.75 -14.99
CA ASN A 10 14.05 25.71 -16.42
C ASN A 10 12.56 25.38 -16.64
N VAL A 11 11.84 26.21 -17.38
CA VAL A 11 10.38 26.09 -17.55
C VAL A 11 10.01 24.72 -18.13
N GLU A 12 10.87 24.17 -18.97
CA GLU A 12 10.70 22.82 -19.52
C GLU A 12 10.81 21.72 -18.47
N GLU A 13 11.74 21.84 -17.52
CA GLU A 13 11.90 20.88 -16.44
C GLU A 13 10.70 20.91 -15.50
N LEU A 14 10.19 22.10 -15.17
CA LEU A 14 8.95 22.23 -14.40
C LEU A 14 7.77 21.58 -15.11
N LYS A 15 7.61 21.80 -16.42
CA LYS A 15 6.55 21.15 -17.21
C LYS A 15 6.70 19.63 -17.22
N LYS A 16 7.93 19.10 -17.34
CA LYS A 16 8.20 17.66 -17.26
C LYS A 16 7.83 17.10 -15.88
N LEU A 17 8.21 17.77 -14.81
CA LEU A 17 7.90 17.35 -13.43
C LEU A 17 6.37 17.34 -13.17
N GLN A 18 5.66 18.39 -13.60
CA GLN A 18 4.20 18.47 -13.49
C GLN A 18 3.50 17.34 -14.26
N LYS A 19 3.94 17.04 -15.49
CA LYS A 19 3.41 15.91 -16.28
C LYS A 19 3.63 14.58 -15.56
N ASN A 20 4.83 14.34 -15.04
CA ASN A 20 5.16 13.10 -14.35
C ASN A 20 4.37 12.94 -13.03
N GLU A 21 4.13 14.02 -12.31
CA GLU A 21 3.30 14.01 -11.10
C GLU A 21 1.83 13.72 -11.41
N LYS A 22 1.29 14.30 -12.49
CA LYS A 22 -0.06 13.99 -12.96
C LYS A 22 -0.21 12.50 -13.27
N ILE A 23 0.72 11.92 -14.03
CA ILE A 23 0.70 10.49 -14.38
C ILE A 23 0.72 9.60 -13.12
N ARG A 24 1.60 9.92 -12.15
CA ARG A 24 1.67 9.18 -10.87
C ARG A 24 0.36 9.25 -10.09
N ASN A 25 -0.26 10.43 -10.02
CA ASN A 25 -1.53 10.61 -9.33
C ASN A 25 -2.67 9.86 -10.02
N ASP A 26 -2.76 9.92 -11.35
CA ASP A 26 -3.78 9.19 -12.12
C ASP A 26 -3.65 7.68 -11.91
N ALA A 27 -2.43 7.14 -11.96
CA ALA A 27 -2.17 5.73 -11.68
C ALA A 27 -2.58 5.34 -10.25
N ARG A 28 -2.21 6.16 -9.25
CA ARG A 28 -2.59 5.96 -7.85
C ARG A 28 -4.11 5.94 -7.67
N HIS A 29 -4.84 6.91 -8.26
CA HIS A 29 -6.29 6.96 -8.17
C HIS A 29 -6.96 5.76 -8.85
N LYS A 30 -6.46 5.33 -10.02
CA LYS A 30 -6.96 4.12 -10.69
C LYS A 30 -6.70 2.85 -9.87
N GLY A 31 -5.53 2.72 -9.25
CA GLY A 31 -5.19 1.63 -8.34
C GLY A 31 -6.12 1.59 -7.14
N GLN A 32 -6.32 2.73 -6.47
CA GLN A 32 -7.19 2.84 -5.29
C GLN A 32 -8.64 2.43 -5.59
N LYS A 33 -9.20 2.82 -6.75
CA LYS A 33 -10.53 2.39 -7.18
C LYS A 33 -10.66 0.87 -7.35
N LYS A 34 -9.55 0.19 -7.69
CA LYS A 34 -9.47 -1.27 -7.81
C LYS A 34 -9.12 -1.96 -6.48
N GLY A 35 -9.04 -1.22 -5.38
CA GLY A 35 -8.64 -1.75 -4.07
C GLY A 35 -7.13 -2.01 -3.94
N VAL A 36 -6.32 -1.54 -4.90
CA VAL A 36 -4.86 -1.67 -4.90
C VAL A 36 -4.26 -0.37 -4.34
N SER A 37 -3.66 -0.43 -3.17
CA SER A 37 -2.86 0.65 -2.60
C SER A 37 -1.38 0.47 -2.94
N ILE A 38 -0.60 1.54 -2.79
CA ILE A 38 0.88 1.52 -2.88
C ILE A 38 1.48 0.54 -1.85
N SER A 39 0.76 0.20 -0.77
CA SER A 39 1.18 -0.83 0.19
C SER A 39 0.91 -2.26 -0.27
N THR A 40 -0.07 -2.46 -1.18
CA THR A 40 -0.39 -3.77 -1.79
C THR A 40 0.34 -4.05 -3.09
N ASP A 41 1.04 -3.06 -3.65
CA ASP A 41 1.88 -3.19 -4.85
C ASP A 41 3.24 -3.86 -4.54
N LYS A 42 3.57 -4.01 -3.25
CA LYS A 42 4.61 -4.94 -2.82
C LYS A 42 4.13 -6.36 -3.17
N PRO A 43 4.99 -7.25 -3.69
CA PRO A 43 4.61 -8.64 -3.86
C PRO A 43 4.05 -9.11 -2.52
N LYS A 44 2.84 -9.70 -2.54
CA LYS A 44 2.27 -10.37 -1.37
C LYS A 44 3.32 -11.39 -0.95
N LEU A 45 4.17 -11.05 0.03
CA LEU A 45 4.98 -12.02 0.74
C LEU A 45 3.97 -13.06 1.18
N LYS A 46 4.07 -14.28 0.64
CA LYS A 46 3.13 -15.33 0.99
C LYS A 46 3.30 -15.50 2.50
N THR A 47 2.36 -14.97 3.27
CA THR A 47 2.32 -15.22 4.70
C THR A 47 1.99 -16.69 4.81
N GLU A 48 3.01 -17.51 5.02
CA GLU A 48 2.84 -18.91 5.37
C GLU A 48 1.87 -18.95 6.54
N LYS A 49 0.67 -19.49 6.29
CA LYS A 49 -0.31 -19.67 7.34
C LYS A 49 0.29 -20.72 8.27
N THR A 50 0.82 -20.29 9.41
CA THR A 50 1.37 -21.21 10.40
C THR A 50 0.23 -22.14 10.82
N THR A 51 0.34 -23.42 10.51
CA THR A 51 -0.63 -24.45 10.86
C THR A 51 -0.65 -24.57 12.38
N ARG A 52 -1.59 -23.89 13.04
CA ARG A 52 -1.80 -24.03 14.47
C ARG A 52 -2.53 -25.36 14.72
N PRO A 53 -1.95 -26.30 15.51
CA PRO A 53 -2.66 -27.51 15.85
C PRO A 53 -3.91 -27.17 16.65
N ALA A 54 -5.05 -27.77 16.27
CA ALA A 54 -6.29 -27.63 17.01
C ALA A 54 -6.07 -28.15 18.45
N ARG A 55 -6.44 -27.35 19.46
CA ARG A 55 -6.44 -27.83 20.85
C ARG A 55 -7.33 -29.06 20.90
N LYS A 56 -6.78 -30.20 21.33
CA LYS A 56 -7.57 -31.42 21.56
C LYS A 56 -8.75 -31.04 22.43
N ILE A 57 -9.97 -31.21 21.91
CA ILE A 57 -11.21 -31.02 22.66
C ILE A 57 -11.13 -32.02 23.80
N THR A 58 -10.82 -31.56 25.02
CA THR A 58 -10.93 -32.37 26.22
C THR A 58 -12.39 -32.80 26.29
N LYS A 59 -12.64 -34.11 26.10
CA LYS A 59 -13.99 -34.70 26.11
C LYS A 59 -14.75 -34.15 27.31
N LYS A 60 -15.99 -33.68 27.10
CA LYS A 60 -16.87 -33.18 28.18
C LYS A 60 -16.85 -34.22 29.32
N ARG A 61 -16.58 -33.78 30.55
CA ARG A 61 -16.68 -34.66 31.73
C ARG A 61 -18.11 -35.19 31.77
N VAL A 62 -18.25 -36.51 31.80
CA VAL A 62 -19.56 -37.19 31.92
C VAL A 62 -20.19 -36.71 33.21
N SER A 63 -21.42 -36.18 33.14
CA SER A 63 -22.20 -35.86 34.33
C SER A 63 -22.48 -37.16 35.07
N ILE A 64 -21.89 -37.32 36.26
CA ILE A 64 -22.25 -38.40 37.17
C ILE A 64 -23.68 -38.08 37.65
N ARG A 65 -24.61 -39.00 37.41
CA ARG A 65 -25.99 -38.90 37.90
C ARG A 65 -26.04 -39.31 39.37
#